data_AF-A0A973GGA7-F1
#
_entry.id   AF-A0A973GGA7-F1
#
_cell.length_a   1.000
_cell.length_b   1.000
_cell.length_c   1.000
_cell.angle_alpha   90.00
_cell.angle_beta   90.00
_cell.angle_gamma   90.00
#
_symmetry.space_group_name_H-M   'P 1'
#
loop_
_entity.id
_entity.type
_entity.pdbx_description
1 polymer ?
#
loop_
_entity_poly.entity_id
_entity_poly.type
_entity_poly.pdbx_seq_one_letter_code
_entity_poly.pdbx_strand_id
1 'polypeptide(L)'
;MTQSLLLPQNNWKKVLPHIQAAGERQSVSKATIGDDFQFLQDIGVFQEGADDVLTEAGRAIFESIFIRRDGKDVEILQQLLLQYPITIAIQQYLWGVKDAKIDQALTVLKATGFWFYSSAEPMTHFLDLLNQVGIISYSKKLRQVKVLVSPDVPYVPKNVFIDPNRPFSNILWIKRILAECKGSILWFDKHFQKEALEWLWAVADANKITEIKLLSLDLGEANLSSEARKSYKRFKQEMLAKGINATWSVIDSKLVRDSHDRWILDGSGYMRNVPNVNAISSGQRSEMSVSENYDQMLPVFEEYWEKSKEITS
;
A
#
# COMPACT_ATOMS: atom_id res chain seq x y z
N MET A 1 3.91 -15.74 1.54
CA MET A 1 3.21 -15.71 2.84
C MET A 1 3.16 -14.27 3.27
N THR A 2 1.98 -13.66 3.35
CA THR A 2 1.83 -12.30 3.88
C THR A 2 2.20 -12.33 5.35
N GLN A 3 3.28 -11.66 5.73
CA GLN A 3 3.64 -11.48 7.13
C GLN A 3 2.44 -10.86 7.85
N SER A 4 1.99 -11.52 8.93
CA SER A 4 0.85 -11.03 9.70
C SER A 4 1.31 -9.85 10.52
N LEU A 5 0.87 -8.64 10.14
CA LEU A 5 1.13 -7.42 10.88
C LEU A 5 0.45 -7.50 12.25
N LEU A 6 1.19 -7.17 13.32
CA LEU A 6 0.68 -7.30 14.69
C LEU A 6 0.33 -5.95 15.32
N LEU A 7 -0.79 -5.89 16.04
CA LEU A 7 -1.09 -4.82 16.99
C LEU A 7 -0.30 -4.98 18.30
N PRO A 8 -0.01 -3.86 19.00
CA PRO A 8 0.64 -3.89 20.30
C PRO A 8 -0.22 -4.63 21.34
N GLN A 9 0.37 -5.62 22.02
CA GLN A 9 -0.23 -6.34 23.14
C GLN A 9 -0.17 -5.55 24.44
N ASN A 10 0.79 -4.63 24.59
CA ASN A 10 0.89 -3.74 25.74
C ASN A 10 0.75 -2.26 25.34
N ASN A 11 0.39 -1.42 26.31
CA ASN A 11 0.42 0.03 26.09
C ASN A 11 1.86 0.52 25.84
N TRP A 12 2.01 1.64 25.13
CA TRP A 12 3.30 2.20 24.74
C TRP A 12 4.28 2.38 25.91
N LYS A 13 3.78 2.80 27.08
CA LYS A 13 4.62 3.01 28.28
C LYS A 13 5.30 1.73 28.77
N LYS A 14 4.67 0.56 28.58
CA LYS A 14 5.27 -0.74 28.93
C LYS A 14 6.32 -1.20 27.91
N VAL A 15 6.28 -0.66 26.69
CA VAL A 15 7.24 -0.99 25.63
C VAL A 15 8.50 -0.13 25.72
N LEU A 16 8.39 1.10 26.25
CA LEU A 16 9.50 2.04 26.41
C LEU A 16 10.77 1.47 27.09
N PRO A 17 10.69 0.70 28.19
CA PRO A 17 11.89 0.12 28.82
C PRO A 17 12.70 -0.76 27.87
N HIS A 18 12.07 -1.40 26.89
CA HIS A 18 12.76 -2.24 25.93
C HIS A 18 13.50 -1.43 24.86
N ILE A 19 12.92 -0.31 24.43
CA ILE A 19 13.61 0.66 23.56
C ILE A 19 14.81 1.26 24.30
N GLN A 20 14.65 1.54 25.60
CA GLN A 20 15.75 2.00 26.45
C GLN A 20 16.89 0.97 26.52
N ALA A 21 16.57 -0.28 26.85
CA ALA A 21 17.54 -1.36 26.94
C ALA A 21 18.32 -1.53 25.63
N ALA A 22 17.63 -1.57 24.49
CA ALA A 22 18.28 -1.66 23.18
C ALA A 22 19.17 -0.44 22.86
N GLY A 23 18.71 0.77 23.20
CA GLY A 23 19.50 2.00 23.05
C GLY A 23 20.77 2.03 23.91
N GLU A 24 20.71 1.42 25.10
CA GLU A 24 21.84 1.20 26.01
C GLU A 24 22.70 -0.01 25.63
N ARG A 25 22.43 -0.65 24.48
CA ARG A 25 23.12 -1.86 23.97
C ARG A 25 22.98 -3.08 24.88
N GLN A 26 21.88 -3.16 25.62
CA GLN A 26 21.46 -4.36 26.34
C GLN A 26 20.65 -5.26 25.42
N SER A 27 20.57 -6.56 25.75
CA SER A 27 19.84 -7.55 24.96
C SER A 27 18.34 -7.59 25.27
N VAL A 28 17.55 -7.75 24.22
CA VAL A 28 16.14 -7.45 23.97
C VAL A 28 15.78 -8.22 22.70
N SER A 29 15.14 -9.37 22.91
CA SER A 29 14.74 -10.25 21.81
C SER A 29 13.22 -10.40 21.77
N LYS A 30 12.74 -10.98 20.67
CA LYS A 30 11.36 -11.47 20.57
C LYS A 30 10.98 -12.41 21.71
N ALA A 31 11.93 -13.19 22.26
CA ALA A 31 11.66 -14.06 23.40
C ALA A 31 11.33 -13.29 24.69
N THR A 32 11.84 -12.06 24.82
CA THR A 32 11.64 -11.22 26.01
C THR A 32 10.34 -10.40 25.94
N ILE A 33 10.00 -9.89 24.76
CA ILE A 33 8.89 -8.93 24.59
C ILE A 33 7.67 -9.55 23.89
N GLY A 34 7.83 -10.71 23.24
CA GLY A 34 6.77 -11.39 22.50
C GLY A 34 6.33 -10.61 21.25
N ASP A 35 5.03 -10.59 21.00
CA ASP A 35 4.41 -9.98 19.82
C ASP A 35 4.63 -8.47 19.72
N ASP A 36 4.85 -7.78 20.85
CA ASP A 36 5.18 -6.35 20.85
C ASP A 36 6.53 -6.08 20.14
N PHE A 37 7.47 -7.03 20.14
CA PHE A 37 8.72 -6.89 19.39
C PHE A 37 8.45 -6.88 17.88
N GLN A 38 7.59 -7.79 17.42
CA GLN A 38 7.21 -7.85 16.01
C GLN A 38 6.47 -6.57 15.60
N PHE A 39 5.53 -6.07 16.43
CA PHE A 39 4.89 -4.78 16.17
C PHE A 39 5.93 -3.65 16.02
N LEU A 40 6.92 -3.58 16.90
CA LEU A 40 7.97 -2.55 16.83
C LEU A 40 8.86 -2.70 15.59
N GLN A 41 9.12 -3.92 15.12
CA GLN A 41 9.79 -4.14 13.83
C GLN A 41 8.88 -3.68 12.67
N ASP A 42 7.60 -4.04 12.70
CA ASP A 42 6.64 -3.71 11.63
C ASP A 42 6.44 -2.19 11.47
N ILE A 43 6.53 -1.42 12.56
CA ILE A 43 6.51 0.07 12.51
C ILE A 43 7.89 0.69 12.31
N GLY A 44 8.95 -0.10 12.19
CA GLY A 44 10.31 0.37 11.88
C GLY A 44 11.09 0.96 13.05
N VAL A 45 10.76 0.62 14.30
CA VAL A 45 11.57 0.98 15.49
C VAL A 45 12.78 0.06 15.62
N PHE A 46 12.59 -1.23 15.43
CA PHE A 46 13.68 -2.22 15.37
C PHE A 46 13.95 -2.65 13.93
N GLN A 47 15.20 -3.01 13.64
CA GLN A 47 15.60 -3.54 12.35
C GLN A 47 14.96 -4.91 12.13
N GLU A 48 14.49 -5.15 10.91
CA GLU A 48 13.92 -6.44 10.53
C GLU A 48 14.98 -7.54 10.57
N GLY A 49 14.61 -8.70 11.13
CA GLY A 49 15.49 -9.87 11.21
C GLY A 49 16.65 -9.76 12.21
N ALA A 50 16.78 -8.63 12.91
CA ALA A 50 17.78 -8.45 13.96
C ALA A 50 17.10 -8.26 15.32
N ASP A 51 17.45 -9.11 16.28
CA ASP A 51 17.21 -8.81 17.69
C ASP A 51 18.10 -7.62 18.09
N ASP A 52 17.66 -6.79 19.03
CA ASP A 52 18.47 -5.73 19.66
C ASP A 52 18.88 -4.51 18.86
N VAL A 53 18.65 -4.48 17.54
CA VAL A 53 19.12 -3.37 16.71
C VAL A 53 18.00 -2.37 16.46
N LEU A 54 18.09 -1.19 17.09
CA LEU A 54 17.25 -0.05 16.73
C LEU A 54 17.60 0.46 15.33
N THR A 55 16.58 0.81 14.55
CA THR A 55 16.75 1.59 13.32
C THR A 55 17.23 3.02 13.64
N GLU A 56 17.51 3.82 12.61
CA GLU A 56 17.76 5.26 12.79
C GLU A 56 16.58 5.95 13.50
N ALA A 57 15.34 5.65 13.08
CA ALA A 57 14.14 6.18 13.70
C ALA A 57 13.97 5.69 15.15
N GLY A 58 14.21 4.40 15.41
CA GLY A 58 14.18 3.84 16.76
C GLY A 58 15.21 4.48 17.69
N ARG A 59 16.42 4.74 17.19
CA ARG A 59 17.46 5.46 17.92
C ARG A 59 17.07 6.90 18.19
N ALA A 60 16.47 7.59 17.22
CA ALA A 60 15.99 8.95 17.42
C ALA A 60 14.87 9.04 18.48
N ILE A 61 13.97 8.04 18.53
CA ILE A 61 12.97 7.89 19.60
C ILE A 61 13.66 7.69 20.96
N PHE A 62 14.61 6.75 21.04
CA PHE A 62 15.39 6.52 22.26
C PHE A 62 16.05 7.79 22.77
N GLU A 63 16.78 8.50 21.92
CA GLU A 63 17.48 9.72 22.29
C GLU A 63 16.51 10.84 22.71
N SER A 64 15.37 10.98 22.02
CA SER A 64 14.34 11.96 22.39
C SER A 64 13.79 11.70 23.79
N ILE A 65 13.46 10.44 24.11
CA ILE A 65 12.79 10.10 25.37
C ILE A 65 13.77 10.05 26.55
N PHE A 66 14.92 9.41 26.37
CA PHE A 66 15.80 9.04 27.48
C PHE A 66 17.01 9.96 27.66
N ILE A 67 17.44 10.66 26.59
CA ILE A 67 18.63 11.52 26.62
C ILE A 67 18.24 13.01 26.62
N ARG A 68 17.57 13.47 25.56
CA ARG A 68 17.27 14.89 25.33
C ARG A 68 16.00 15.37 26.04
N ARG A 69 15.00 14.48 26.19
CA ARG A 69 13.66 14.80 26.72
C ARG A 69 13.00 15.98 26.00
N ASP A 70 13.18 16.04 24.68
CA ASP A 70 12.72 17.15 23.83
C ASP A 70 11.34 16.91 23.20
N GLY A 71 10.76 15.71 23.38
CA GLY A 71 9.41 15.37 22.93
C GLY A 71 9.30 15.09 21.42
N LYS A 72 10.42 15.07 20.69
CA LYS A 72 10.44 14.81 19.24
C LYS A 72 10.04 13.38 18.88
N ASP A 73 10.08 12.46 19.84
CA ASP A 73 9.60 11.08 19.69
C ASP A 73 8.15 11.02 19.23
N VAL A 74 7.31 11.99 19.63
CA VAL A 74 5.91 12.04 19.20
C VAL A 74 5.80 12.25 17.69
N GLU A 75 6.59 13.17 17.12
CA GLU A 75 6.60 13.44 15.68
C GLU A 75 7.19 12.26 14.89
N ILE A 76 8.29 11.68 15.38
CA ILE A 76 8.93 10.51 14.74
C ILE A 76 7.97 9.33 14.75
N LEU A 77 7.37 9.02 15.89
CA LEU A 77 6.43 7.91 16.04
C LEU A 77 5.16 8.13 15.23
N GLN A 78 4.68 9.37 15.13
CA GLN A 78 3.57 9.72 14.24
C GLN A 78 3.90 9.37 12.79
N GLN A 79 5.09 9.75 12.30
CA GLN A 79 5.52 9.46 10.92
C GLN A 79 5.61 7.96 10.66
N LEU A 80 6.17 7.18 11.59
CA LEU A 80 6.23 5.72 11.50
C LEU A 80 4.83 5.11 11.43
N LEU A 81 3.94 5.50 12.34
CA LEU A 81 2.58 4.99 12.40
C LEU A 81 1.75 5.36 11.18
N LEU A 82 1.96 6.52 10.56
CA LEU A 82 1.28 6.92 9.32
C LEU A 82 1.68 6.05 8.11
N GLN A 83 2.80 5.34 8.16
CA GLN A 83 3.23 4.38 7.14
C GLN A 83 2.77 2.95 7.45
N TYR A 84 2.24 2.72 8.66
CA TYR A 84 1.84 1.38 9.10
C TYR A 84 0.49 0.98 8.45
N PRO A 85 0.39 -0.19 7.78
CA PRO A 85 -0.80 -0.54 6.97
C PRO A 85 -2.11 -0.54 7.75
N ILE A 86 -2.08 -0.95 9.02
CA ILE A 86 -3.25 -0.93 9.91
C ILE A 86 -3.72 0.51 10.17
N THR A 87 -2.81 1.45 10.38
CA THR A 87 -3.15 2.88 10.54
C THR A 87 -3.75 3.42 9.25
N ILE A 88 -3.14 3.11 8.10
CA ILE A 88 -3.62 3.56 6.79
C ILE A 88 -5.04 3.05 6.54
N ALA A 89 -5.34 1.80 6.89
CA ALA A 89 -6.69 1.26 6.80
C ALA A 89 -7.68 2.08 7.65
N ILE A 90 -7.37 2.31 8.93
CA ILE A 90 -8.23 3.12 9.81
C ILE A 90 -8.43 4.52 9.24
N GLN A 91 -7.37 5.19 8.77
CA GLN A 91 -7.47 6.52 8.18
C GLN A 91 -8.36 6.52 6.93
N GLN A 92 -8.09 5.65 5.97
CA GLN A 92 -8.84 5.62 4.71
C GLN A 92 -10.33 5.34 4.95
N TYR A 93 -10.66 4.35 5.78
CA TYR A 93 -12.04 3.93 5.99
C TYR A 93 -12.86 4.83 6.91
N LEU A 94 -12.23 5.48 7.89
CA LEU A 94 -12.94 6.27 8.90
C LEU A 94 -12.78 7.79 8.73
N TRP A 95 -11.94 8.26 7.80
CA TRP A 95 -11.83 9.69 7.50
C TRP A 95 -13.16 10.26 7.01
N GLY A 96 -13.56 11.39 7.59
CA GLY A 96 -14.83 12.05 7.27
C GLY A 96 -16.09 11.34 7.79
N VAL A 97 -15.96 10.15 8.40
CA VAL A 97 -17.11 9.43 8.98
C VAL A 97 -17.50 10.10 10.29
N LYS A 98 -18.70 10.68 10.31
CA LYS A 98 -19.24 11.36 11.49
C LYS A 98 -19.49 10.36 12.63
N ASP A 99 -19.04 10.72 13.83
CA ASP A 99 -19.29 9.98 15.08
C ASP A 99 -18.84 8.50 15.05
N ALA A 100 -17.80 8.18 14.27
CA ALA A 100 -17.33 6.82 14.11
C ALA A 100 -17.02 6.14 15.45
N LYS A 101 -17.44 4.88 15.59
CA LYS A 101 -17.34 4.09 16.83
C LYS A 101 -16.15 3.13 16.77
N ILE A 102 -15.68 2.70 17.95
CA ILE A 102 -14.64 1.65 18.06
C ILE A 102 -15.02 0.40 17.26
N ASP A 103 -16.30 0.01 17.27
CA ASP A 103 -16.78 -1.19 16.57
C ASP A 103 -16.66 -1.05 15.04
N GLN A 104 -16.67 0.18 14.51
CA GLN A 104 -16.36 0.44 13.11
C GLN A 104 -14.86 0.28 12.83
N ALA A 105 -13.99 0.74 13.73
CA ALA A 105 -12.54 0.47 13.62
C ALA A 105 -12.26 -1.04 13.64
N LEU A 106 -12.91 -1.81 14.52
CA LEU A 106 -12.82 -3.26 14.53
C LEU A 106 -13.32 -3.89 13.22
N THR A 107 -14.42 -3.39 12.68
CA THR A 107 -14.95 -3.83 11.38
C THR A 107 -13.93 -3.60 10.26
N VAL A 108 -13.22 -2.46 10.27
CA VAL A 108 -12.14 -2.19 9.33
C VAL A 108 -11.04 -3.25 9.45
N LEU A 109 -10.54 -3.50 10.66
CA LEU A 109 -9.48 -4.48 10.89
C LEU A 109 -9.88 -5.89 10.47
N LYS A 110 -11.12 -6.30 10.74
CA LYS A 110 -11.64 -7.60 10.29
C LYS A 110 -11.75 -7.67 8.76
N ALA A 111 -12.26 -6.61 8.13
CA ALA A 111 -12.45 -6.57 6.69
C ALA A 111 -11.13 -6.56 5.90
N THR A 112 -10.04 -6.04 6.50
CA THR A 112 -8.70 -6.02 5.91
C THR A 112 -7.82 -7.19 6.37
N GLY A 113 -8.35 -8.12 7.17
CA GLY A 113 -7.59 -9.28 7.65
C GLY A 113 -6.56 -8.98 8.75
N PHE A 114 -6.58 -7.78 9.34
CA PHE A 114 -5.69 -7.37 10.43
C PHE A 114 -6.22 -7.72 11.84
N TRP A 115 -7.32 -8.47 11.93
CA TRP A 115 -7.90 -8.88 13.21
C TRP A 115 -7.98 -10.39 13.36
N PHE A 116 -7.17 -10.93 14.28
CA PHE A 116 -7.15 -12.34 14.68
C PHE A 116 -7.06 -12.51 16.20
N TYR A 117 -7.23 -11.42 16.96
CA TYR A 117 -7.15 -11.41 18.42
C TYR A 117 -8.44 -11.91 19.08
N SER A 118 -8.28 -12.63 20.20
CA SER A 118 -9.37 -13.09 21.05
C SER A 118 -9.90 -12.02 21.99
N SER A 119 -9.08 -11.02 22.33
CA SER A 119 -9.43 -9.91 23.23
C SER A 119 -9.43 -8.57 22.49
N ALA A 120 -10.12 -7.57 23.07
CA ALA A 120 -10.17 -6.20 22.54
C ALA A 120 -8.98 -5.32 22.98
N GLU A 121 -8.10 -5.84 23.84
CA GLU A 121 -6.99 -5.08 24.44
C GLU A 121 -6.01 -4.56 23.38
N PRO A 122 -5.55 -5.35 22.39
CA PRO A 122 -4.60 -4.86 21.38
C PRO A 122 -5.15 -3.69 20.57
N MET A 123 -6.45 -3.71 20.23
CA MET A 123 -7.09 -2.57 19.59
C MET A 123 -7.12 -1.35 20.50
N THR A 124 -7.39 -1.53 21.79
CA THR A 124 -7.40 -0.41 22.75
C THR A 124 -6.01 0.20 22.90
N HIS A 125 -4.96 -0.61 23.04
CA HIS A 125 -3.58 -0.14 23.12
C HIS A 125 -3.15 0.59 21.84
N PHE A 126 -3.54 0.06 20.68
CA PHE A 126 -3.25 0.69 19.40
C PHE A 126 -3.97 2.04 19.23
N LEU A 127 -5.27 2.11 19.53
CA LEU A 127 -6.02 3.38 19.47
C LEU A 127 -5.51 4.40 20.49
N ASP A 128 -5.10 3.97 21.69
CA ASP A 128 -4.44 4.84 22.67
C ASP A 128 -3.13 5.41 22.12
N LEU A 129 -2.32 4.57 21.45
CA LEU A 129 -1.09 4.99 20.83
C LEU A 129 -1.33 6.00 19.69
N LEU A 130 -2.25 5.71 18.76
CA LEU A 130 -2.63 6.63 17.68
C LEU A 130 -3.17 7.96 18.23
N ASN A 131 -3.89 7.92 19.35
CA ASN A 131 -4.40 9.12 20.03
C ASN A 131 -3.28 9.91 20.70
N GLN A 132 -2.30 9.23 21.33
CA GLN A 132 -1.13 9.86 21.93
C GLN A 132 -0.32 10.64 20.88
N VAL A 133 -0.17 10.10 19.66
CA VAL A 133 0.57 10.77 18.58
C VAL A 133 -0.31 11.66 17.69
N GLY A 134 -1.56 11.92 18.06
CA GLY A 134 -2.43 12.87 17.36
C GLY A 134 -2.89 12.44 15.96
N ILE A 135 -2.83 11.16 15.61
CA ILE A 135 -3.37 10.63 14.34
C ILE A 135 -4.89 10.54 14.40
N ILE A 136 -5.41 10.18 15.58
CA ILE A 136 -6.84 10.11 15.87
C ILE A 136 -7.16 10.85 17.17
N SER A 137 -8.42 11.17 17.38
CA SER A 137 -9.00 11.44 18.69
C SER A 137 -9.80 10.22 19.12
N TYR A 138 -9.47 9.66 20.28
CA TYR A 138 -10.10 8.46 20.82
C TYR A 138 -10.70 8.75 22.20
N SER A 139 -12.02 8.53 22.34
CA SER A 139 -12.73 8.64 23.61
C SER A 139 -13.20 7.27 24.08
N LYS A 140 -12.54 6.73 25.12
CA LYS A 140 -12.97 5.47 25.78
C LYS A 140 -14.39 5.57 26.32
N LYS A 141 -14.73 6.72 26.93
CA LYS A 141 -16.05 6.97 27.53
C LYS A 141 -17.17 6.95 26.48
N LEU A 142 -16.94 7.60 25.33
CA LEU A 142 -17.96 7.71 24.27
C LEU A 142 -17.86 6.58 23.22
N ARG A 143 -16.84 5.74 23.35
CA ARG A 143 -16.43 4.72 22.37
C ARG A 143 -16.34 5.29 20.95
N GLN A 144 -15.79 6.50 20.83
CA GLN A 144 -15.69 7.23 19.57
C GLN A 144 -14.24 7.34 19.12
N VAL A 145 -14.05 7.20 17.80
CA VAL A 145 -12.79 7.39 17.10
C VAL A 145 -13.03 8.43 16.02
N LYS A 146 -12.22 9.49 16.00
CA LYS A 146 -12.21 10.49 14.94
C LYS A 146 -10.82 10.55 14.34
N VAL A 147 -10.68 10.31 13.05
CA VAL A 147 -9.40 10.50 12.36
C VAL A 147 -9.09 12.00 12.29
N LEU A 148 -7.87 12.39 12.68
CA LEU A 148 -7.40 13.79 12.71
C LEU A 148 -6.47 14.09 11.54
N VAL A 149 -5.70 13.09 11.10
CA VAL A 149 -4.79 13.22 9.95
C VAL A 149 -5.46 12.64 8.70
N SER A 150 -5.67 13.50 7.70
CA SER A 150 -6.27 13.11 6.42
C SER A 150 -5.44 12.02 5.72
N PRO A 151 -6.07 10.97 5.15
CA PRO A 151 -5.39 10.04 4.26
C PRO A 151 -5.06 10.66 2.90
N ASP A 152 -5.64 11.82 2.56
CA ASP A 152 -5.32 12.58 1.35
C ASP A 152 -4.03 13.39 1.54
N VAL A 153 -2.93 12.66 1.68
CA VAL A 153 -1.57 13.22 1.74
C VAL A 153 -1.02 13.40 0.32
N PRO A 154 0.01 14.24 0.07
CA PRO A 154 0.57 14.44 -1.26
C PRO A 154 1.23 13.22 -1.91
N TYR A 155 1.76 12.29 -1.10
CA TYR A 155 2.40 11.05 -1.55
C TYR A 155 1.41 9.88 -1.52
N VAL A 156 1.66 8.81 -2.29
CA VAL A 156 0.82 7.60 -2.19
C VAL A 156 1.29 6.73 -1.03
N PRO A 157 0.40 6.33 -0.12
CA PRO A 157 0.77 5.41 0.96
C PRO A 157 1.34 4.09 0.44
N LYS A 158 2.13 3.39 1.27
CA LYS A 158 2.66 2.06 0.92
C LYS A 158 1.54 1.07 0.57
N ASN A 159 0.41 1.17 1.26
CA ASN A 159 -0.75 0.30 1.09
C ASN A 159 -1.98 1.17 0.86
N VAL A 160 -2.79 0.84 -0.14
CA VAL A 160 -4.04 1.52 -0.43
C VAL A 160 -5.16 0.49 -0.48
N PHE A 161 -6.20 0.70 0.31
CA PHE A 161 -7.31 -0.23 0.42
C PHE A 161 -8.47 0.18 -0.47
N ILE A 162 -8.92 -0.76 -1.30
CA ILE A 162 -10.06 -0.60 -2.20
C ILE A 162 -11.31 -1.06 -1.48
N ASP A 163 -12.38 -0.26 -1.55
CA ASP A 163 -13.66 -0.58 -0.92
C ASP A 163 -14.85 -0.35 -1.87
N PRO A 164 -15.87 -1.22 -1.83
CA PRO A 164 -17.01 -1.12 -2.75
C PRO A 164 -17.89 0.10 -2.49
N ASN A 165 -17.83 0.67 -1.28
CA ASN A 165 -18.56 1.88 -0.95
C ASN A 165 -17.79 3.16 -1.30
N ARG A 166 -16.58 3.01 -1.89
CA ARG A 166 -15.69 4.13 -2.23
C ARG A 166 -15.14 4.05 -3.67
N PRO A 167 -15.98 3.76 -4.69
CA PRO A 167 -15.52 3.53 -6.06
C PRO A 167 -14.77 4.73 -6.65
N PHE A 168 -15.21 5.95 -6.33
CA PHE A 168 -14.55 7.17 -6.80
C PHE A 168 -13.11 7.30 -6.30
N SER A 169 -12.88 7.12 -4.99
CA SER A 169 -11.53 7.23 -4.44
C SER A 169 -10.64 6.06 -4.86
N ASN A 170 -11.18 4.87 -5.13
CA ASN A 170 -10.40 3.75 -5.67
C ASN A 170 -9.74 4.14 -7.00
N ILE A 171 -10.50 4.77 -7.89
CA ILE A 171 -10.00 5.27 -9.18
C ILE A 171 -8.98 6.41 -8.99
N LEU A 172 -9.22 7.32 -8.05
CA LEU A 172 -8.24 8.38 -7.75
C LEU A 172 -6.91 7.79 -7.28
N TRP A 173 -6.95 6.78 -6.41
CA TRP A 173 -5.74 6.15 -5.90
C TRP A 173 -4.93 5.43 -6.97
N ILE A 174 -5.56 4.66 -7.86
CA ILE A 174 -4.81 4.01 -8.95
C ILE A 174 -4.19 5.05 -9.90
N LYS A 175 -4.87 6.17 -10.17
CA LYS A 175 -4.28 7.28 -10.94
C LYS A 175 -3.05 7.85 -10.25
N ARG A 176 -3.12 8.08 -8.93
CA ARG A 176 -1.98 8.56 -8.16
C ARG A 176 -0.80 7.55 -8.19
N ILE A 177 -1.09 6.25 -8.08
CA ILE A 177 -0.11 5.16 -8.20
C ILE A 177 0.59 5.17 -9.56
N LEU A 178 -0.18 5.29 -10.65
CA LEU A 178 0.36 5.35 -12.01
C LEU A 178 1.19 6.62 -12.23
N ALA A 179 0.83 7.73 -11.58
CA ALA A 179 1.58 8.99 -11.65
C ALA A 179 2.91 8.97 -10.88
N GLU A 180 3.16 7.98 -10.01
CA GLU A 180 4.46 7.77 -9.34
C GLU A 180 5.50 7.14 -10.27
N CYS A 181 5.08 6.44 -11.33
CA CYS A 181 5.97 5.79 -12.29
C CYS A 181 6.89 6.80 -13.01
N LYS A 182 8.13 6.38 -13.30
CA LYS A 182 9.11 7.15 -14.07
C LYS A 182 9.73 6.29 -15.17
N GLY A 183 10.03 6.93 -16.31
CA GLY A 183 10.55 6.28 -17.51
C GLY A 183 9.49 5.49 -18.25
N SER A 184 8.91 4.47 -17.61
CA SER A 184 7.90 3.61 -18.22
C SER A 184 6.76 3.28 -17.26
N ILE A 185 5.64 2.82 -17.83
CA ILE A 185 4.57 2.13 -17.11
C ILE A 185 4.45 0.73 -17.72
N LEU A 186 4.87 -0.27 -16.96
CA LEU A 186 4.80 -1.68 -17.32
C LEU A 186 3.68 -2.33 -16.51
N TRP A 187 2.53 -2.60 -17.14
CA TRP A 187 1.36 -3.08 -16.42
C TRP A 187 0.96 -4.46 -16.91
N PHE A 188 1.12 -5.45 -16.03
CA PHE A 188 0.54 -6.77 -16.21
C PHE A 188 -0.79 -6.91 -15.46
N ASP A 189 -1.88 -7.01 -16.22
CA ASP A 189 -3.19 -7.44 -15.71
C ASP A 189 -3.80 -8.46 -16.67
N LYS A 190 -3.91 -9.71 -16.21
CA LYS A 190 -4.54 -10.81 -16.95
C LYS A 190 -5.91 -10.46 -17.52
N HIS A 191 -6.66 -9.57 -16.87
CA HIS A 191 -8.02 -9.19 -17.26
C HIS A 191 -8.11 -7.71 -17.61
N PHE A 192 -7.01 -7.07 -18.04
CA PHE A 192 -6.96 -5.65 -18.37
C PHE A 192 -8.15 -5.22 -19.22
N GLN A 193 -8.78 -4.10 -18.86
CA GLN A 193 -9.97 -3.57 -19.55
C GLN A 193 -9.71 -2.15 -20.06
N LYS A 194 -10.50 -1.72 -21.05
CA LYS A 194 -10.36 -0.43 -21.74
C LYS A 194 -10.49 0.78 -20.79
N GLU A 195 -11.21 0.66 -19.67
CA GLU A 195 -11.44 1.73 -18.70
C GLU A 195 -10.12 2.25 -18.12
N ALA A 196 -9.13 1.37 -17.96
CA ALA A 196 -7.81 1.75 -17.49
C ALA A 196 -7.02 2.63 -18.48
N LEU A 197 -7.38 2.64 -19.77
CA LEU A 197 -6.78 3.54 -20.75
C LEU A 197 -7.06 5.01 -20.41
N GLU A 198 -8.26 5.32 -19.89
CA GLU A 198 -8.59 6.67 -19.43
C GLU A 198 -7.76 7.07 -18.22
N TRP A 199 -7.45 6.12 -17.34
CA TRP A 199 -6.62 6.36 -16.16
C TRP A 199 -5.19 6.68 -16.56
N LEU A 200 -4.62 5.88 -17.47
CA LEU A 200 -3.30 6.10 -18.04
C LEU A 200 -3.22 7.44 -18.76
N TRP A 201 -4.22 7.75 -19.60
CA TRP A 201 -4.26 9.03 -20.32
C TRP A 201 -4.20 10.24 -19.40
N ALA A 202 -4.95 10.18 -18.28
CA ALA A 202 -5.05 11.27 -17.31
C ALA A 202 -3.73 11.54 -16.58
N VAL A 203 -2.81 10.57 -16.52
CA VAL A 203 -1.55 10.68 -15.77
C VAL A 203 -0.31 10.68 -16.67
N ALA A 204 -0.46 10.37 -17.96
CA ALA A 204 0.63 10.32 -18.92
C ALA A 204 1.23 11.72 -19.17
N ASP A 205 2.32 11.99 -18.44
CA ASP A 205 3.19 13.16 -18.56
C ASP A 205 4.47 12.77 -19.33
N ALA A 206 4.63 13.30 -20.54
CA ALA A 206 5.76 13.01 -21.42
C ALA A 206 7.12 13.49 -20.87
N ASN A 207 7.13 14.36 -19.86
CA ASN A 207 8.37 14.74 -19.19
C ASN A 207 8.87 13.66 -18.22
N LYS A 208 8.01 12.69 -17.88
CA LYS A 208 8.30 11.63 -16.92
C LYS A 208 8.25 10.24 -17.53
N ILE A 209 7.34 10.01 -18.47
CA ILE A 209 7.06 8.72 -19.08
C ILE A 209 7.39 8.79 -20.57
N THR A 210 8.20 7.85 -21.04
CA THR A 210 8.53 7.66 -22.46
C THR A 210 7.84 6.43 -23.05
N GLU A 211 7.44 5.47 -22.20
CA GLU A 211 6.86 4.20 -22.65
C GLU A 211 5.71 3.71 -21.76
N ILE A 212 4.69 3.12 -22.37
CA ILE A 212 3.60 2.41 -21.69
C ILE A 212 3.45 1.04 -22.36
N LYS A 213 3.64 -0.03 -21.59
CA LYS A 213 3.49 -1.43 -22.02
C LYS A 213 2.40 -2.10 -21.21
N LEU A 214 1.30 -2.45 -21.88
CA LEU A 214 0.15 -3.11 -21.28
C LEU A 214 0.13 -4.57 -21.70
N LEU A 215 0.12 -5.48 -20.73
CA LEU A 215 0.15 -6.92 -20.98
C LEU A 215 -1.06 -7.59 -20.32
N SER A 216 -1.84 -8.32 -21.12
CA SER A 216 -3.03 -9.04 -20.64
C SER A 216 -3.16 -10.43 -21.26
N LEU A 217 -4.15 -11.21 -20.84
CA LEU A 217 -4.58 -12.38 -21.60
C LEU A 217 -5.44 -11.94 -22.79
N ASP A 218 -5.51 -12.79 -23.81
CA ASP A 218 -6.56 -12.71 -24.81
C ASP A 218 -7.82 -13.41 -24.27
N LEU A 219 -8.81 -12.62 -23.84
CA LEU A 219 -10.12 -13.12 -23.38
C LEU A 219 -11.20 -12.89 -24.45
N GLY A 220 -10.80 -12.68 -25.72
CA GLY A 220 -11.71 -12.38 -26.82
C GLY A 220 -12.50 -11.10 -26.58
N GLU A 221 -13.81 -11.13 -26.87
CA GLU A 221 -14.69 -9.96 -26.73
C GLU A 221 -14.84 -9.46 -25.29
N ALA A 222 -14.42 -10.24 -24.27
CA ALA A 222 -14.54 -9.83 -22.88
C ALA A 222 -13.59 -8.68 -22.50
N ASN A 223 -12.45 -8.55 -23.18
CA ASN A 223 -11.49 -7.45 -22.97
C ASN A 223 -10.99 -6.79 -24.27
N LEU A 224 -11.09 -7.48 -25.41
CA LEU A 224 -10.63 -7.01 -26.71
C LEU A 224 -11.78 -6.75 -27.70
N SER A 225 -12.92 -6.28 -27.19
CA SER A 225 -14.05 -5.92 -28.03
C SER A 225 -13.70 -4.87 -29.08
N SER A 226 -14.53 -4.76 -30.12
CA SER A 226 -14.34 -3.73 -31.16
C SER A 226 -14.23 -2.30 -30.59
N GLU A 227 -14.90 -2.03 -29.46
CA GLU A 227 -14.82 -0.75 -28.77
C GLU A 227 -13.52 -0.57 -27.99
N ALA A 228 -13.03 -1.64 -27.34
CA ALA A 228 -11.74 -1.63 -26.66
C ALA A 228 -10.60 -1.36 -27.65
N ARG A 229 -10.61 -2.02 -28.81
CA ARG A 229 -9.61 -1.82 -29.89
C ARG A 229 -9.63 -0.39 -30.44
N LYS A 230 -10.83 0.17 -30.68
CA LYS A 230 -10.99 1.57 -31.10
C LYS A 230 -10.47 2.55 -30.05
N SER A 231 -10.75 2.29 -28.78
CA SER A 231 -10.29 3.14 -27.67
C SER A 231 -8.76 3.07 -27.51
N TYR A 232 -8.18 1.88 -27.58
CA TYR A 232 -6.73 1.69 -27.61
C TYR A 232 -6.08 2.40 -28.80
N LYS A 233 -6.65 2.30 -30.00
CA LYS A 233 -6.11 2.99 -31.19
C LYS A 233 -6.04 4.51 -30.99
N ARG A 234 -7.10 5.12 -30.45
CA ARG A 234 -7.12 6.56 -30.11
C ARG A 234 -6.10 6.90 -29.04
N PHE A 235 -6.09 6.12 -27.95
CA PHE A 235 -5.12 6.28 -26.86
C PHE A 235 -3.67 6.23 -27.38
N LYS A 236 -3.32 5.22 -28.19
CA LYS A 236 -1.99 5.06 -28.79
C LYS A 236 -1.61 6.26 -29.65
N GLN A 237 -2.53 6.78 -30.46
CA GLN A 237 -2.31 7.98 -31.28
C GLN A 237 -2.04 9.22 -30.44
N GLU A 238 -2.81 9.43 -29.36
CA GLU A 238 -2.61 10.55 -28.46
C GLU A 238 -1.31 10.46 -27.65
N MET A 239 -0.95 9.25 -27.20
CA MET A 239 0.34 9.02 -26.52
C MET A 239 1.51 9.28 -27.47
N LEU A 240 1.42 8.81 -28.72
CA LEU A 240 2.45 9.06 -29.72
C LEU A 240 2.60 10.56 -30.02
N ALA A 241 1.49 11.32 -30.08
CA ALA A 241 1.53 12.77 -30.25
C ALA A 241 2.20 13.50 -29.06
N LYS A 242 2.17 12.91 -27.86
CA LYS A 242 2.92 13.36 -26.69
C LYS A 242 4.39 12.90 -26.68
N GLY A 243 4.82 12.05 -27.62
CA GLY A 243 6.15 11.44 -27.62
C GLY A 243 6.27 10.19 -26.73
N ILE A 244 5.15 9.59 -26.32
CA ILE A 244 5.09 8.40 -25.48
C ILE A 244 4.78 7.17 -26.35
N ASN A 245 5.62 6.15 -26.32
CA ASN A 245 5.35 4.89 -27.02
C ASN A 245 4.38 4.03 -26.20
N ALA A 246 3.16 3.81 -26.70
CA ALA A 246 2.16 3.01 -26.03
C ALA A 246 1.85 1.72 -26.80
N THR A 247 1.98 0.58 -26.12
CA THR A 247 1.73 -0.75 -26.69
C THR A 247 0.85 -1.59 -25.76
N TRP A 248 -0.17 -2.25 -26.31
CA TRP A 248 -0.98 -3.26 -25.63
C TRP A 248 -0.82 -4.60 -26.33
N SER A 249 -0.27 -5.57 -25.60
CA SER A 249 -0.03 -6.93 -26.07
C SER A 249 -0.79 -7.95 -25.24
N VAL A 250 -1.04 -9.11 -25.87
CA VAL A 250 -1.67 -10.27 -25.24
C VAL A 250 -0.72 -11.46 -25.21
N ILE A 251 -0.80 -12.25 -24.14
CA ILE A 251 -0.02 -13.47 -23.94
C ILE A 251 -0.93 -14.68 -23.72
N ASP A 252 -0.48 -15.87 -24.17
CA ASP A 252 -1.16 -17.13 -23.90
C ASP A 252 -1.17 -17.42 -22.39
N SER A 253 -2.36 -17.70 -21.85
CA SER A 253 -2.60 -18.12 -20.46
C SER A 253 -1.69 -19.25 -19.98
N LYS A 254 -1.25 -20.15 -20.86
CA LYS A 254 -0.34 -21.27 -20.52
C LYS A 254 1.04 -20.79 -20.08
N LEU A 255 1.49 -19.65 -20.60
CA LEU A 255 2.82 -19.10 -20.31
C LEU A 255 2.86 -18.32 -19.00
N VAL A 256 1.69 -17.91 -18.48
CA VAL A 256 1.56 -17.09 -17.28
C VAL A 256 0.68 -17.75 -16.22
N ARG A 257 0.46 -19.06 -16.32
CA ARG A 257 -0.49 -19.81 -15.49
C ARG A 257 -0.16 -19.66 -14.00
N ASP A 258 1.12 -19.71 -13.66
CA ASP A 258 1.60 -19.72 -12.28
C ASP A 258 1.70 -18.31 -11.68
N SER A 259 1.60 -17.26 -12.49
CA SER A 259 1.61 -15.87 -12.01
C SER A 259 0.21 -15.43 -11.59
N HIS A 260 -0.11 -15.50 -10.30
CA HIS A 260 -1.41 -15.03 -9.80
C HIS A 260 -1.47 -13.51 -9.56
N ASP A 261 -0.29 -12.91 -9.41
CA ASP A 261 -0.16 -11.50 -9.09
C ASP A 261 -0.32 -10.62 -10.33
N ARG A 262 -0.78 -9.40 -10.09
CA ARG A 262 -0.89 -8.34 -11.09
C ARG A 262 -0.13 -7.16 -10.55
N TRP A 263 0.57 -6.48 -11.43
CA TRP A 263 1.56 -5.52 -10.99
C TRP A 263 1.75 -4.42 -12.00
N ILE A 264 2.20 -3.30 -11.45
CA ILE A 264 2.66 -2.13 -12.18
C ILE A 264 4.12 -1.95 -11.79
N LEU A 265 5.01 -1.90 -12.79
CA LEU A 265 6.39 -1.51 -12.63
C LEU A 265 6.65 -0.23 -13.41
N ASP A 266 7.70 0.47 -13.02
CA ASP A 266 8.31 1.51 -13.84
C ASP A 266 9.69 1.10 -14.36
N GLY A 267 10.38 2.02 -15.03
CA GLY A 267 11.74 1.81 -15.52
C GLY A 267 12.84 2.19 -14.52
N SER A 268 12.51 2.43 -13.24
CA SER A 268 13.40 3.04 -12.26
C SER A 268 13.37 2.43 -10.86
N GLY A 269 12.82 1.22 -10.69
CA GLY A 269 12.84 0.48 -9.43
C GLY A 269 11.53 0.51 -8.62
N TYR A 270 10.44 1.06 -9.18
CA TYR A 270 9.14 1.09 -8.53
C TYR A 270 8.27 -0.09 -8.96
N MET A 271 7.70 -0.80 -7.99
CA MET A 271 6.73 -1.87 -8.21
C MET A 271 5.57 -1.78 -7.23
N ARG A 272 4.34 -1.98 -7.73
CA ARG A 272 3.18 -2.25 -6.90
C ARG A 272 2.44 -3.50 -7.35
N ASN A 273 1.96 -4.26 -6.37
CA ASN A 273 0.88 -5.22 -6.59
C ASN A 273 -0.44 -4.45 -6.65
N VAL A 274 -1.27 -4.78 -7.62
CA VAL A 274 -2.59 -4.15 -7.80
C VAL A 274 -3.65 -5.20 -8.09
N PRO A 275 -4.93 -4.97 -7.78
CA PRO A 275 -6.00 -5.83 -8.25
C PRO A 275 -6.24 -5.63 -9.75
N ASN A 276 -7.12 -6.47 -10.33
CA ASN A 276 -7.55 -6.25 -11.70
C ASN A 276 -8.32 -4.93 -11.84
N VAL A 277 -8.32 -4.38 -13.05
CA VAL A 277 -9.03 -3.14 -13.40
C VAL A 277 -10.49 -3.17 -12.93
N ASN A 278 -11.20 -4.28 -13.15
CA ASN A 278 -12.60 -4.42 -12.74
C ASN A 278 -12.79 -4.34 -11.22
N ALA A 279 -11.91 -4.94 -10.43
CA ALA A 279 -11.95 -4.89 -8.97
C ALA A 279 -11.71 -3.47 -8.46
N ILE A 280 -10.83 -2.70 -9.10
CA ILE A 280 -10.64 -1.28 -8.79
C ILE A 280 -11.92 -0.48 -9.11
N SER A 281 -12.46 -0.64 -10.32
CA SER A 281 -13.66 0.08 -10.79
C SER A 281 -14.93 -0.25 -10.01
N SER A 282 -15.18 -1.54 -9.76
CA SER A 282 -16.34 -2.02 -8.99
C SER A 282 -16.15 -1.91 -7.48
N GLY A 283 -14.92 -1.61 -7.04
CA GLY A 283 -14.53 -1.56 -5.64
C GLY A 283 -14.57 -2.92 -4.95
N GLN A 284 -14.31 -4.03 -5.63
CA GLN A 284 -14.13 -5.31 -4.94
C GLN A 284 -13.01 -5.16 -3.88
N ARG A 285 -13.31 -5.53 -2.62
CA ARG A 285 -12.38 -5.39 -1.50
C ARG A 285 -11.03 -6.01 -1.85
N SER A 286 -10.00 -5.17 -1.85
CA SER A 286 -8.64 -5.54 -2.23
C SER A 286 -7.68 -4.44 -1.80
N GLU A 287 -6.42 -4.59 -2.17
CA GLU A 287 -5.33 -3.72 -1.77
C GLU A 287 -4.37 -3.48 -2.93
N MET A 288 -3.82 -2.26 -3.00
CA MET A 288 -2.68 -1.91 -3.85
C MET A 288 -1.49 -1.63 -2.94
N SER A 289 -0.41 -2.40 -3.07
CA SER A 289 0.73 -2.35 -2.13
C SER A 289 2.06 -2.23 -2.86
N VAL A 290 3.01 -1.50 -2.26
CA VAL A 290 4.41 -1.51 -2.70
C VAL A 290 4.97 -2.92 -2.55
N SER A 291 5.78 -3.33 -3.53
CA SER A 291 6.48 -4.60 -3.54
C SER A 291 7.98 -4.38 -3.67
N GLU A 292 8.77 -5.12 -2.88
CA GLU A 292 10.23 -5.08 -2.94
C GLU A 292 10.80 -6.05 -4.00
N ASN A 293 9.94 -6.81 -4.68
CA ASN A 293 10.35 -7.81 -5.66
C ASN A 293 10.63 -7.24 -7.06
N TYR A 294 10.94 -5.94 -7.19
CA TYR A 294 11.14 -5.28 -8.49
C TYR A 294 12.16 -6.03 -9.36
N ASP A 295 13.35 -6.29 -8.82
CA ASP A 295 14.45 -6.93 -9.55
C ASP A 295 14.14 -8.36 -10.00
N GLN A 296 13.22 -9.04 -9.31
CA GLN A 296 12.76 -10.38 -9.68
C GLN A 296 11.65 -10.31 -10.74
N MET A 297 10.80 -9.29 -10.68
CA MET A 297 9.59 -9.21 -11.49
C MET A 297 9.81 -8.50 -12.83
N LEU A 298 10.78 -7.60 -12.94
CA LEU A 298 11.09 -6.94 -14.21
C LEU A 298 11.54 -7.96 -15.29
N PRO A 299 12.48 -8.90 -15.04
CA PRO A 299 12.85 -9.91 -16.03
C PRO A 299 11.66 -10.81 -16.42
N VAL A 300 10.77 -11.12 -15.47
CA VAL A 300 9.55 -11.88 -15.73
C VAL A 300 8.61 -11.10 -16.66
N PHE A 301 8.47 -9.79 -16.49
CA PHE A 301 7.73 -8.95 -17.44
C PHE A 301 8.30 -9.03 -18.83
N GLU A 302 9.61 -8.83 -18.95
CA GLU A 302 10.29 -8.79 -20.24
C GLU A 302 10.16 -10.12 -20.96
N GLU A 303 10.33 -11.25 -20.25
CA GLU A 303 10.10 -12.59 -20.79
C GLU A 303 8.67 -12.76 -21.30
N TYR A 304 7.67 -12.30 -20.53
CA TYR A 304 6.28 -12.36 -20.97
C TYR A 304 6.03 -11.43 -22.17
N TRP A 305 6.65 -10.25 -22.17
CA TRP A 305 6.51 -9.27 -23.22
C TRP A 305 7.07 -9.78 -24.55
N GLU A 306 8.24 -10.42 -24.55
CA GLU A 306 8.86 -11.02 -25.74
C GLU A 306 7.99 -12.12 -26.37
N LYS A 307 7.24 -12.86 -25.54
CA LYS A 307 6.33 -13.93 -25.97
C LYS A 307 4.93 -13.43 -26.32
N SER A 308 4.66 -12.15 -26.08
CA SER A 308 3.36 -11.53 -26.32
C SER A 308 3.18 -11.12 -27.78
N LYS A 309 1.94 -10.84 -28.16
CA LYS A 309 1.60 -10.29 -29.48
C LYS A 309 0.81 -9.01 -29.29
N GLU A 310 1.23 -7.95 -29.95
CA GLU A 310 0.47 -6.69 -29.93
C GLU A 310 -0.94 -6.94 -30.47
N ILE A 311 -1.95 -6.35 -29.82
CA ILE A 311 -3.32 -6.43 -30.32
C ILE A 311 -3.42 -5.67 -31.64
N THR A 312 -4.02 -6.31 -32.64
CA THR A 312 -4.32 -5.66 -33.91
C THR A 312 -5.44 -4.63 -33.72
N SER A 313 -5.15 -3.38 -34.10
CA SER A 313 -6.08 -2.24 -34.09
C SER A 313 -7.07 -2.27 -35.24
#